data_AF-A0A2N3D6H7-F1
#
_entry.id   AF-A0A2N3D6H7-F1
#
_cell.length_a   1.000
_cell.length_b   1.000
_cell.length_c   1.000
_cell.angle_alpha   90.00
_cell.angle_beta   90.00
_cell.angle_gamma   90.00
#
_symmetry.space_group_name_H-M   'P 1'
#
loop_
_entity.id
_entity.type
_entity.pdbx_description
1 polymer ?
#
loop_
_entity_poly.entity_id
_entity_poly.type
_entity_poly.pdbx_seq_one_letter_code
_entity_poly.pdbx_strand_id
1 'polypeptide(L)'
;MTLRIDRRSLILTGTLGLGAYAVPGFAQTAAKPATGFTHHVASGEPDARSMLLWTRYVGTSDAATLRVELSESADFAKIVAGG
;
A
#
# COMPACT_ATOMS: atom_id res chain seq x y z
N MET A 1 13.74 28.71 33.17
CA MET A 1 14.68 28.08 32.22
C MET A 1 14.45 28.72 30.86
N THR A 2 15.39 29.51 30.35
CA THR A 2 15.24 30.20 29.06
C THR A 2 15.94 29.37 27.97
N LEU A 3 15.17 28.94 26.96
CA LEU A 3 15.72 28.22 25.82
C LEU A 3 16.47 29.22 24.92
N ARG A 4 17.78 29.05 24.76
CA ARG A 4 18.62 29.89 23.89
C ARG A 4 18.78 29.21 22.54
N ILE A 5 18.13 29.77 21.51
CA ILE A 5 18.22 29.27 20.13
C ILE A 5 19.12 30.20 19.33
N ASP A 6 20.15 29.65 18.68
CA ASP A 6 20.98 30.39 17.74
C ASP A 6 20.25 30.58 16.40
N ARG A 7 20.04 31.85 16.02
CA ARG A 7 19.32 32.24 14.80
C ARG A 7 19.92 31.66 13.52
N ARG A 8 21.25 31.52 13.47
CA ARG A 8 21.96 31.05 12.27
C ARG A 8 21.77 29.56 12.09
N SER A 9 21.92 28.82 13.20
CA SER A 9 21.65 27.39 13.29
C SER A 9 20.18 27.10 12.99
N LEU A 10 19.26 27.94 13.47
CA LEU A 10 17.84 27.82 13.17
C LEU A 10 17.55 27.97 11.68
N ILE A 11 18.08 29.01 11.03
CA ILE A 11 17.89 29.23 9.59
C ILE A 11 18.52 28.09 8.79
N LEU A 12 19.76 27.73 9.09
CA LEU A 12 20.51 26.73 8.34
C LEU A 12 19.88 25.34 8.46
N THR A 13 19.45 24.95 9.65
CA THR A 13 18.75 23.67 9.87
C THR A 13 17.35 23.71 9.28
N GLY A 14 16.64 24.83 9.41
CA GLY A 14 15.30 25.01 8.85
C GLY A 14 15.29 24.93 7.32
N THR A 15 16.23 25.60 6.63
CA THR A 15 16.31 25.56 5.17
C THR A 15 16.77 24.20 4.64
N LEU A 16 17.70 23.53 5.32
CA LEU A 16 18.08 22.16 4.98
C LEU A 16 16.91 21.18 5.16
N GLY A 17 16.14 21.30 6.25
CA GLY A 17 14.94 20.49 6.48
C GLY A 17 13.86 20.72 5.43
N LEU A 18 13.65 21.97 5.00
CA LEU A 18 12.72 22.30 3.91
C LEU A 18 13.23 21.80 2.55
N GLY A 19 14.54 21.89 2.29
CA GLY A 19 15.17 21.40 1.07
C GLY A 19 15.03 19.90 0.88
N ALA A 20 14.96 19.12 1.97
CA ALA A 20 14.68 17.69 1.91
C ALA A 20 13.33 17.36 1.25
N TYR A 21 12.31 18.22 1.38
CA TYR A 21 11.02 18.04 0.71
C TYR A 21 11.06 18.30 -0.80
N ALA A 22 12.10 18.97 -1.31
CA ALA A 22 12.30 19.16 -2.75
C ALA A 22 12.95 17.94 -3.43
N VAL A 23 13.43 16.95 -2.67
CA VAL A 23 13.99 15.71 -3.22
C VAL A 23 12.87 14.84 -3.79
N PRO A 24 12.88 14.53 -5.10
CA PRO A 24 11.89 13.65 -5.71
C PRO A 24 11.87 12.29 -5.00
N GLY A 25 10.70 11.85 -4.55
CA GLY A 25 10.52 10.61 -3.79
C GLY A 25 10.46 10.81 -2.27
N PHE A 26 11.20 11.77 -1.69
CA PHE A 26 11.14 12.05 -0.24
C PHE A 26 9.78 12.64 0.18
N ALA A 27 9.17 13.45 -0.69
CA ALA A 27 7.80 13.93 -0.51
C ALA A 27 6.74 12.81 -0.63
N GLN A 28 7.08 11.67 -1.26
CA GLN A 28 6.17 10.54 -1.46
C GLN A 28 6.31 9.48 -0.36
N THR A 29 7.45 9.42 0.34
CA THR A 29 7.72 8.43 1.38
C THR A 29 7.06 8.73 2.73
N ALA A 30 6.69 9.99 2.99
CA ALA A 30 6.37 10.41 4.35
C ALA A 30 4.91 10.18 4.81
N ALA A 31 3.95 9.90 3.93
CA ALA A 31 2.54 9.92 4.37
C ALA A 31 1.51 9.14 3.54
N LYS A 32 1.88 8.44 2.46
CA LYS A 32 0.87 7.71 1.68
C LYS A 32 0.69 6.30 2.26
N PRO A 33 -0.50 5.97 2.82
CA PRO A 33 -0.78 4.57 3.15
C PRO A 33 -0.63 3.74 1.87
N ALA A 34 -0.05 2.54 2.01
CA ALA A 34 0.07 1.63 0.88
C ALA A 34 -1.32 1.38 0.27
N THR A 35 -1.48 1.64 -1.03
CA THR A 35 -2.70 1.36 -1.79
C THR A 35 -2.52 0.07 -2.59
N GLY A 36 -3.63 -0.54 -3.02
CA GLY A 36 -3.62 -1.81 -3.74
C GLY A 36 -3.66 -3.04 -2.81
N PHE A 37 -3.11 -4.16 -3.28
CA PHE A 37 -3.00 -5.40 -2.51
C PHE A 37 -1.91 -5.27 -1.45
N THR A 38 -2.29 -4.79 -0.28
CA THR A 38 -1.38 -4.56 0.85
C THR A 38 -1.06 -5.83 1.63
N HIS A 39 -1.86 -6.87 1.42
CA HIS A 39 -1.69 -8.19 2.02
C HIS A 39 -1.69 -9.22 0.89
N HIS A 40 -1.09 -10.38 1.16
CA HIS A 40 -1.15 -11.51 0.25
C HIS A 40 -2.57 -12.08 0.15
N VAL A 41 -2.70 -13.13 -0.66
CA VAL A 41 -3.92 -13.92 -0.77
C VAL A 41 -3.89 -15.10 0.20
N ALA A 42 -5.06 -15.59 0.59
CA ALA A 42 -5.24 -16.83 1.34
C ALA A 42 -6.47 -17.59 0.83
N SER A 43 -6.48 -18.90 1.06
CA SER A 43 -7.65 -19.76 0.84
C SER A 43 -8.01 -20.52 2.12
N GLY A 44 -9.28 -20.89 2.27
CA GLY A 44 -9.78 -21.57 3.47
C GLY A 44 -11.19 -22.13 3.28
N GLU A 45 -11.75 -22.66 4.36
CA GLU A 45 -13.12 -23.23 4.41
C GLU A 45 -13.49 -24.09 3.19
N PRO A 46 -12.71 -25.16 2.90
CA PRO A 46 -13.02 -26.02 1.78
C PRO A 46 -14.30 -26.84 2.03
N ASP A 47 -15.15 -26.90 1.02
CA ASP A 47 -16.28 -27.83 0.89
C ASP A 47 -16.12 -28.65 -0.41
N ALA A 48 -17.01 -29.60 -0.67
CA ALA A 48 -16.97 -30.49 -1.82
C ALA A 48 -16.93 -29.74 -3.18
N ARG A 49 -17.44 -28.51 -3.26
CA ARG A 49 -17.51 -27.71 -4.48
C ARG A 49 -17.19 -26.22 -4.31
N SER A 50 -16.70 -25.82 -3.15
CA SER A 50 -16.39 -24.41 -2.87
C SER A 50 -15.20 -24.28 -1.94
N MET A 51 -14.61 -23.09 -1.93
CA MET A 51 -13.64 -22.66 -0.94
C MET A 51 -13.77 -21.14 -0.77
N LEU A 52 -13.34 -20.64 0.37
CA LEU A 52 -13.20 -19.22 0.61
C LEU A 52 -11.85 -18.73 0.07
N LEU A 53 -11.87 -17.59 -0.62
CA LEU A 53 -10.68 -16.85 -1.05
C LEU A 53 -10.68 -15.49 -0.37
N TRP A 54 -9.56 -15.14 0.26
CA TRP A 54 -9.41 -13.90 1.01
C TRP A 54 -8.24 -13.07 0.48
N THR A 55 -8.45 -11.76 0.43
CA THR A 55 -7.40 -10.76 0.18
C THR A 55 -7.81 -9.42 0.82
N ARG A 56 -6.86 -8.49 0.91
CA ARG A 56 -7.12 -7.11 1.32
C ARG A 56 -6.63 -6.13 0.26
N TYR A 57 -7.58 -5.44 -0.36
CA TYR A 57 -7.34 -4.32 -1.27
C TYR A 57 -7.63 -2.99 -0.57
N VAL A 58 -6.68 -2.04 -0.66
CA VAL A 58 -6.85 -0.67 -0.18
C VAL A 58 -7.03 0.24 -1.39
N GLY A 59 -8.28 0.60 -1.66
CA GLY A 59 -8.65 1.52 -2.74
C GLY A 59 -8.49 2.99 -2.34
N THR A 60 -8.52 3.86 -3.35
CA THR A 60 -8.62 5.32 -3.16
C THR A 60 -10.06 5.82 -3.09
N SER A 61 -11.03 4.93 -3.36
CA SER A 61 -12.47 5.17 -3.31
C SER A 61 -13.14 4.23 -2.31
N ASP A 62 -14.36 4.56 -1.89
CA ASP A 62 -15.14 3.78 -0.91
C ASP A 62 -15.49 2.36 -1.40
N ALA A 63 -15.54 2.17 -2.72
CA ALA A 63 -15.78 0.87 -3.34
C ALA A 63 -14.70 0.57 -4.38
N ALA A 64 -14.34 -0.71 -4.49
CA ALA A 64 -13.46 -1.25 -5.51
C ALA A 64 -14.02 -2.59 -6.01
N THR A 65 -14.09 -2.75 -7.33
CA THR A 65 -14.42 -4.03 -7.94
C THR A 65 -13.15 -4.85 -8.09
N LEU A 66 -13.12 -6.03 -7.49
CA LEU A 66 -12.05 -7.00 -7.62
C LEU A 66 -12.54 -8.17 -8.45
N ARG A 67 -11.67 -8.71 -9.31
CA ARG A 67 -11.92 -9.93 -10.06
C ARG A 67 -11.08 -11.05 -9.48
N VAL A 68 -11.69 -12.22 -9.33
CA VAL A 68 -11.02 -13.45 -8.92
C VAL A 68 -11.10 -14.48 -10.04
N GLU A 69 -10.01 -15.22 -10.22
CA GLU A 69 -9.92 -16.30 -11.19
C GLU A 69 -9.29 -17.52 -10.52
N LEU A 70 -9.82 -18.70 -10.85
CA LEU A 70 -9.33 -19.98 -10.38
C LEU A 70 -8.91 -20.81 -11.58
N SER A 71 -7.73 -21.41 -11.52
CA SER A 71 -7.19 -22.26 -12.57
C SER A 71 -6.59 -23.53 -12.00
N GLU A 72 -6.67 -24.61 -12.78
CA GLU A 72 -5.97 -25.87 -12.51
C GLU A 72 -4.47 -25.78 -12.85
N SER A 73 -4.06 -24.76 -13.62
CA SER A 73 -2.69 -24.54 -14.05
C SER A 73 -2.12 -23.22 -13.53
N ALA A 74 -0.85 -23.22 -13.13
CA ALA A 74 -0.19 -22.06 -12.54
C ALA A 74 0.01 -20.89 -13.52
N ASP A 75 -0.04 -21.16 -14.82
CA ASP A 75 -0.01 -20.16 -15.89
C ASP A 75 -1.38 -19.55 -16.19
N PHE A 76 -2.44 -20.01 -15.51
CA PHE A 76 -3.82 -19.57 -15.70
C PHE A 76 -4.33 -19.76 -17.15
N ALA A 77 -3.76 -20.71 -17.91
CA ALA A 77 -4.19 -20.98 -19.29
C ALA A 77 -5.63 -21.49 -19.41
N LYS A 78 -6.19 -22.09 -18.35
CA LYS A 78 -7.58 -22.56 -18.28
C LYS A 78 -8.25 -22.10 -16.98
N ILE A 79 -9.14 -21.12 -17.08
CA ILE A 79 -9.94 -20.64 -15.95
C ILE A 79 -11.14 -21.57 -15.74
N VAL A 80 -11.30 -22.07 -14.52
CA VAL A 80 -12.37 -23.02 -14.15
C VAL A 80 -13.45 -22.40 -13.25
N ALA A 81 -13.15 -21.28 -12.59
CA ALA A 81 -14.10 -20.51 -11.80
C ALA A 81 -13.62 -19.06 -11.64
N GLY A 82 -14.50 -18.14 -11.25
CA GLY A 82 -14.17 -16.74 -11.00
C GLY A 82 -15.38 -15.88 -10.70
N GLY A 83 -15.14 -14.59 -10.45
CA GLY A 83 -16.17 -13.59 -10.11
C GLY A 83 -15.61 -12.19 -10.09
#